data_AF-A0A935Y3Z0-F1
#
_entry.id   AF-A0A935Y3Z0-F1
#
_cell.length_a   1.000
_cell.length_b   1.000
_cell.length_c   1.000
_cell.angle_alpha   90.00
_cell.angle_beta   90.00
_cell.angle_gamma   90.00
#
_symmetry.space_group_name_H-M   'P 1'
#
loop_
_entity.id
_entity.type
_entity.pdbx_description
1 polymer ?
#
loop_
_entity_poly.entity_id
_entity_poly.type
_entity_poly.pdbx_seq_one_letter_code
_entity_poly.pdbx_strand_id
1 'polypeptide(L)'
;MKTKLLLLTLVVSYAACKHDPRSNQTTAPPVVQDNTTKEEAVPSVKVAFAKIDNDFLNRVRDQKPAPMITDSIWHHYVGISIRIKDPLIYKGDWIDLLPGGDYKSGKYSRTLDQGKFVFDELSQKLELRSSQQDSSSEWRVKVDPDAMLLIGTEKYQNNPWQIKLVRKYAIPSESSGN
;
A
#
# COMPACT_ATOMS: atom_id res chain seq x y z
N MET A 1 -45.35 -22.50 14.31
CA MET A 1 -44.05 -22.10 14.89
C MET A 1 -44.10 -20.59 15.15
N LYS A 2 -43.80 -20.15 16.39
CA LYS A 2 -44.02 -18.77 16.84
C LYS A 2 -42.74 -17.93 16.62
N THR A 3 -42.84 -16.93 15.75
CA THR A 3 -41.77 -15.98 15.42
C THR A 3 -41.64 -14.96 16.55
N LYS A 4 -40.50 -14.94 17.25
CA LYS A 4 -40.18 -13.87 18.22
C LYS A 4 -39.28 -12.85 17.54
N LEU A 5 -39.88 -11.70 17.21
CA LEU A 5 -39.23 -10.49 16.77
C LEU A 5 -38.49 -9.87 17.96
N LEU A 6 -37.16 -9.85 17.92
CA LEU A 6 -36.34 -9.21 18.95
C LEU A 6 -35.88 -7.84 18.43
N LEU A 7 -36.54 -6.80 18.92
CA LEU A 7 -36.16 -5.39 18.74
C LEU A 7 -35.01 -5.10 19.70
N LEU A 8 -33.83 -4.72 19.20
CA LEU A 8 -32.74 -4.23 20.05
C LEU A 8 -32.43 -2.76 19.70
N THR A 9 -32.74 -1.92 20.68
CA THR A 9 -32.62 -0.47 20.73
C THR A 9 -31.18 0.02 20.56
N LEU A 10 -30.99 0.95 19.62
CA LEU A 10 -29.75 1.69 19.37
C LEU A 10 -29.67 2.87 20.36
N VAL A 11 -28.71 2.84 21.29
CA VAL A 11 -28.42 3.96 22.21
C VAL A 11 -27.39 4.87 21.53
N VAL A 12 -27.83 6.05 21.11
CA VAL A 12 -26.97 7.10 20.54
C VAL A 12 -26.51 8.02 21.68
N SER A 13 -25.25 7.88 22.09
CA SER A 13 -24.61 8.78 23.07
C SER A 13 -24.03 9.98 22.34
N TYR A 14 -24.69 11.13 22.46
CA TYR A 14 -24.16 12.43 22.04
C TYR A 14 -23.03 12.87 22.99
N ALA A 15 -21.80 12.95 22.48
CA ALA A 15 -20.72 13.69 23.13
C ALA A 15 -20.70 15.11 22.56
N ALA A 16 -21.06 16.09 23.40
CA ALA A 16 -21.08 17.50 23.07
C ALA A 16 -19.66 18.08 23.02
N CYS A 17 -19.29 18.69 21.90
CA CYS A 17 -18.11 19.53 21.76
C CYS A 17 -18.32 20.86 22.51
N LYS A 18 -17.41 21.22 23.42
CA LYS A 18 -17.34 22.58 23.98
C LYS A 18 -16.64 23.51 22.97
N HIS A 19 -17.33 24.59 22.63
CA HIS A 19 -16.77 25.78 21.99
C HIS A 19 -16.36 26.78 23.08
N ASP A 20 -15.15 27.34 22.98
CA ASP A 20 -14.79 28.60 23.63
C ASP A 20 -14.52 29.69 22.57
N PRO A 21 -14.98 30.94 22.78
CA PRO A 21 -14.90 32.01 21.79
C PRO A 21 -13.62 32.87 21.88
N ARG A 22 -13.16 33.27 20.68
CA ARG A 22 -12.42 34.48 20.26
C ARG A 22 -11.51 35.21 21.28
N SER A 23 -10.24 35.37 20.88
CA SER A 23 -9.47 36.58 21.13
C SER A 23 -8.93 37.15 19.82
N ASN A 24 -9.30 38.39 19.51
CA ASN A 24 -8.76 39.19 18.41
C ASN A 24 -7.51 39.93 18.90
N GLN A 25 -6.37 39.74 18.27
CA GLN A 25 -5.33 40.78 18.20
C GLN A 25 -4.73 40.82 16.79
N THR A 26 -4.94 41.97 16.16
CA THR A 26 -4.24 42.43 14.95
C THR A 26 -2.95 43.12 15.38
N THR A 27 -1.80 42.62 14.92
CA THR A 27 -0.56 43.40 14.85
C THR A 27 0.24 42.97 13.63
N ALA A 28 0.84 43.97 12.98
CA ALA A 28 1.48 43.98 11.66
C ALA A 28 2.67 42.99 11.49
N PRO A 29 3.12 42.73 10.24
CA PRO A 29 3.96 41.57 9.91
C PRO A 29 5.44 41.78 10.28
N PRO A 30 6.09 40.81 10.96
CA PRO A 30 7.53 40.73 11.01
C PRO A 30 8.06 39.89 9.84
N VAL A 31 8.83 40.57 8.98
CA VAL A 31 10.09 40.15 8.34
C VAL A 31 10.29 38.64 8.12
N VAL A 32 10.34 38.27 6.84
CA VAL A 32 10.84 36.99 6.32
C VAL A 32 12.23 36.72 6.91
N GLN A 33 12.30 35.83 7.89
CA GLN A 33 13.53 35.14 8.24
C GLN A 33 13.63 33.88 7.41
N ASP A 34 14.74 33.83 6.70
CA ASP A 34 15.24 32.76 5.86
C ASP A 34 15.25 31.44 6.64
N ASN A 35 14.25 30.59 6.40
CA ASN A 35 14.21 29.23 6.92
C ASN A 35 15.23 28.39 6.15
N THR A 36 16.51 28.52 6.51
CA THR A 36 17.48 27.44 6.29
C THR A 36 17.20 26.37 7.34
N THR A 37 16.13 25.59 7.11
CA THR A 37 15.99 24.28 7.73
C THR A 37 17.15 23.45 7.19
N LYS A 38 18.19 23.30 8.01
CA LYS A 38 19.16 22.22 7.81
C LYS A 38 18.36 20.94 7.70
N GLU A 39 18.37 20.35 6.51
CA GLU A 39 17.95 18.99 6.26
C GLU A 39 18.83 18.10 7.15
N GLU A 40 18.35 17.83 8.35
CA GLU A 40 18.89 16.79 9.21
C GLU A 40 18.74 15.51 8.40
N ALA A 41 19.88 15.02 7.90
CA ALA A 41 19.93 13.80 7.11
C ALA A 41 19.23 12.70 7.92
N VAL A 42 18.03 12.33 7.46
CA VAL A 42 17.28 11.22 8.05
C VAL A 42 18.24 10.04 8.03
N PRO A 43 18.60 9.47 9.20
CA PRO A 43 19.56 8.38 9.23
C PRO A 43 19.07 7.28 8.30
N SER A 44 19.91 6.91 7.32
CA SER A 44 19.55 5.92 6.31
C SER A 44 19.30 4.59 7.01
N VAL A 45 18.04 4.31 7.34
CA VAL A 45 17.64 3.02 7.85
C VAL A 45 17.92 2.04 6.72
N LYS A 46 18.92 1.17 6.90
CA LYS A 46 19.14 0.05 6.00
C LYS A 46 17.89 -0.80 6.04
N VAL A 47 17.02 -0.64 5.04
CA VAL A 47 15.80 -1.45 4.91
C VAL A 47 16.27 -2.89 4.71
N ALA A 48 15.84 -3.79 5.59
CA ALA A 48 16.15 -5.20 5.43
C ALA A 48 15.53 -5.69 4.11
N PHE A 49 16.32 -6.33 3.26
CA PHE A 49 15.86 -6.99 2.05
C PHE A 49 16.47 -8.38 1.94
N ALA A 50 15.86 -9.26 1.16
CA ALA A 50 16.35 -10.61 0.88
C ALA A 50 16.52 -10.81 -0.63
N LYS A 51 17.58 -11.52 -1.01
CA LYS A 51 17.82 -11.86 -2.41
C LYS A 51 16.92 -13.02 -2.85
N ILE A 52 16.80 -13.22 -4.16
CA ILE A 52 16.18 -14.45 -4.70
C ILE A 52 17.21 -15.58 -4.54
N ASP A 53 17.05 -16.37 -3.49
CA ASP A 53 17.86 -17.54 -3.17
C ASP A 53 17.14 -18.85 -3.57
N ASN A 54 17.84 -19.99 -3.46
CA ASN A 54 17.28 -21.29 -3.86
C ASN A 54 16.05 -21.69 -3.03
N ASP A 55 16.01 -21.32 -1.75
CA ASP A 55 14.86 -21.64 -0.88
C ASP A 55 13.61 -20.87 -1.33
N PHE A 56 13.78 -19.59 -1.68
CA PHE A 56 12.72 -18.78 -2.26
C PHE A 56 12.29 -19.33 -3.62
N LEU A 57 13.22 -19.73 -4.49
CA LEU A 57 12.89 -20.34 -5.78
C LEU A 57 12.13 -21.67 -5.64
N ASN A 58 12.48 -22.48 -4.66
CA ASN A 58 11.73 -23.70 -4.34
C ASN A 58 10.29 -23.34 -3.94
N ARG A 59 10.10 -22.35 -3.06
CA ARG A 59 8.75 -21.86 -2.69
C ARG A 59 7.98 -21.29 -3.89
N VAL A 60 8.65 -20.59 -4.80
CA VAL A 60 8.03 -20.08 -6.04
C VAL A 60 7.52 -21.22 -6.91
N ARG A 61 8.32 -22.29 -7.06
CA ARG A 61 7.95 -23.48 -7.84
C ARG A 61 6.82 -24.27 -7.19
N ASP A 62 6.83 -24.36 -5.87
CA ASP A 62 5.92 -25.24 -5.11
C ASP A 62 4.60 -24.52 -4.73
N GLN A 63 4.47 -23.21 -5.00
CA GLN A 63 3.24 -22.47 -4.71
C GLN A 63 2.07 -22.91 -5.61
N LYS A 64 0.86 -22.83 -5.06
CA LYS A 64 -0.36 -23.12 -5.81
C LYS A 64 -0.72 -21.94 -6.73
N PRO A 65 -1.39 -22.19 -7.88
CA PRO A 65 -1.94 -21.12 -8.69
C PRO A 65 -2.92 -20.27 -7.87
N ALA A 66 -2.76 -18.95 -7.91
CA ALA A 66 -3.58 -17.99 -7.16
C ALA A 66 -4.30 -17.01 -8.11
N PRO A 67 -5.28 -17.48 -8.90
CA PRO A 67 -5.89 -16.68 -9.97
C PRO A 67 -6.47 -15.36 -9.46
N MET A 68 -6.97 -15.31 -8.22
CA MET A 68 -7.53 -14.10 -7.62
C MET A 68 -6.57 -12.90 -7.58
N ILE A 69 -5.25 -13.12 -7.62
CA ILE A 69 -4.23 -12.07 -7.68
C ILE A 69 -3.48 -12.00 -9.01
N THR A 70 -3.56 -13.04 -9.86
CA THR A 70 -2.76 -13.17 -11.09
C THR A 70 -3.53 -13.07 -12.40
N ASP A 71 -4.84 -12.89 -12.36
CA ASP A 71 -5.71 -12.79 -13.54
C ASP A 71 -5.89 -11.34 -14.06
N SER A 72 -5.16 -10.37 -13.49
CA SER A 72 -5.27 -8.95 -13.85
C SER A 72 -4.03 -8.16 -13.44
N ILE A 73 -3.95 -6.92 -13.95
CA ILE A 73 -2.98 -5.92 -13.52
C ILE A 73 -3.58 -5.09 -12.38
N TRP A 74 -2.80 -4.86 -11.33
CA TRP A 74 -3.22 -4.10 -10.16
C TRP A 74 -2.64 -2.69 -10.20
N HIS A 75 -3.52 -1.69 -10.28
CA HIS A 75 -3.08 -0.29 -10.22
C HIS A 75 -3.08 0.16 -8.78
N HIS A 76 -1.96 0.74 -8.33
CA HIS A 76 -1.90 1.36 -7.02
C HIS A 76 -2.83 2.58 -7.02
N TYR A 77 -3.66 2.70 -5.99
CA TYR A 77 -4.62 3.80 -5.88
C TYR A 77 -4.19 4.77 -4.78
N VAL A 78 -4.15 4.28 -3.55
CA VAL A 78 -3.81 5.10 -2.38
C VAL A 78 -3.02 4.28 -1.36
N GLY A 79 -2.02 4.91 -0.76
CA GLY A 79 -1.27 4.39 0.37
C GLY A 79 -1.48 5.26 1.60
N ILE A 80 -1.70 4.63 2.73
CA ILE A 80 -1.69 5.29 4.04
C ILE A 80 -0.58 4.68 4.88
N SER A 81 0.01 5.48 5.74
CA SER A 81 1.00 5.00 6.69
C SER A 81 0.92 5.77 7.99
N ILE A 82 1.17 5.09 9.10
CA ILE A 82 1.27 5.72 10.42
C ILE A 82 2.49 6.67 10.54
N ARG A 83 3.39 6.66 9.56
CA ARG A 83 4.58 7.53 9.51
C ARG A 83 4.35 8.85 8.77
N ILE A 84 3.23 9.01 8.07
CA ILE A 84 2.91 10.21 7.29
C ILE A 84 1.53 10.71 7.65
N LYS A 85 1.33 12.02 7.55
CA LYS A 85 0.03 12.64 7.86
C LYS A 85 -0.98 12.46 6.73
N ASP A 86 -0.53 12.64 5.49
CA ASP A 86 -1.39 12.66 4.32
C ASP A 86 -1.25 11.38 3.48
N PRO A 87 -2.33 10.88 2.87
CA PRO A 87 -2.26 9.71 1.99
C PRO A 87 -1.37 9.95 0.76
N LEU A 88 -0.64 8.92 0.33
CA LEU A 88 0.07 8.90 -0.94
C LEU A 88 -0.87 8.49 -2.06
N ILE A 89 -0.91 9.28 -3.13
CA ILE A 89 -1.67 8.97 -4.35
C ILE A 89 -0.72 8.44 -5.42
N TYR A 90 -0.96 7.21 -5.87
CA TYR A 90 -0.07 6.49 -6.78
C TYR A 90 -0.52 6.59 -8.24
N LYS A 91 -0.57 7.81 -8.78
CA LYS A 91 -1.05 8.00 -10.15
C LYS A 91 -0.10 7.33 -11.15
N GLY A 92 -0.63 6.31 -11.83
CA GLY A 92 0.05 5.57 -12.88
C GLY A 92 0.89 4.39 -12.39
N ASP A 93 1.01 4.16 -11.09
CA ASP A 93 1.81 3.04 -10.57
C ASP A 93 1.01 1.73 -10.63
N TRP A 94 1.67 0.63 -11.02
CA TRP A 94 1.03 -0.67 -11.23
C TRP A 94 1.95 -1.83 -10.86
N ILE A 95 1.35 -2.99 -10.57
CA ILE A 95 2.01 -4.28 -10.42
C ILE A 95 1.21 -5.36 -11.16
N ASP A 96 1.93 -6.23 -11.84
CA ASP A 96 1.42 -7.39 -12.58
C ASP A 96 2.04 -8.65 -11.99
N LEU A 97 1.20 -9.49 -11.38
CA LEU A 97 1.60 -10.75 -10.75
C LEU A 97 1.30 -11.87 -11.74
N LEU A 98 2.33 -12.44 -12.34
CA LEU A 98 2.18 -13.41 -13.42
C LEU A 98 1.93 -14.83 -12.88
N PRO A 99 1.12 -15.65 -13.57
CA PRO A 99 1.06 -17.09 -13.31
C PRO A 99 2.47 -17.69 -13.39
N GLY A 100 2.93 -18.34 -12.31
CA GLY A 100 4.29 -18.89 -12.21
C GLY A 100 5.22 -18.15 -11.24
N GLY A 101 4.74 -17.08 -10.61
CA GLY A 101 5.46 -16.43 -9.51
C GLY A 101 6.47 -15.37 -9.94
N ASP A 102 6.41 -14.89 -11.18
CA ASP A 102 7.14 -13.70 -11.61
C ASP A 102 6.26 -12.45 -11.42
N TYR A 103 6.86 -11.30 -11.14
CA TYR A 103 6.13 -10.03 -11.15
C TYR A 103 6.86 -8.96 -11.96
N LYS A 104 6.07 -7.99 -12.42
CA LYS A 104 6.55 -6.71 -12.96
C LYS A 104 5.83 -5.58 -12.26
N SER A 105 6.51 -4.47 -12.03
CA SER A 105 5.88 -3.25 -11.55
C SER A 105 6.46 -2.04 -12.24
N GLY A 106 5.69 -0.97 -12.29
CA GLY A 106 6.07 0.20 -13.06
C GLY A 106 5.18 1.39 -12.85
N LYS A 107 5.44 2.42 -13.65
CA LYS A 107 4.69 3.66 -13.68
C LYS A 107 4.37 4.03 -15.13
N TYR A 108 3.09 4.17 -15.42
CA TYR A 108 2.55 4.29 -16.78
C TYR A 108 3.15 3.21 -17.70
N SER A 109 3.63 3.58 -18.88
CA SER A 109 4.23 2.65 -19.85
C SER A 109 5.62 2.13 -19.46
N ARG A 110 6.20 2.56 -18.34
CA ARG A 110 7.57 2.19 -17.93
C ARG A 110 7.55 1.09 -16.87
N THR A 111 8.18 -0.04 -17.15
CA THR A 111 8.55 -1.03 -16.13
C THR A 111 9.74 -0.51 -15.33
N LEU A 112 9.60 -0.48 -14.00
CA LEU A 112 10.61 0.03 -13.08
C LEU A 112 11.26 -1.07 -12.24
N ASP A 113 10.55 -2.18 -12.05
CA ASP A 113 11.06 -3.33 -11.31
C ASP A 113 10.46 -4.63 -11.85
N GLN A 114 11.17 -5.72 -11.61
CA GLN A 114 10.69 -7.07 -11.85
C GLN A 114 11.36 -8.03 -10.87
N GLY A 115 10.72 -9.14 -10.59
CA GLY A 115 11.28 -10.13 -9.69
C GLY A 115 10.38 -11.34 -9.54
N LYS A 116 10.46 -11.96 -8.37
CA LYS A 116 9.67 -13.15 -8.05
C LYS A 116 8.81 -12.93 -6.82
N PHE A 117 7.67 -13.60 -6.80
CA PHE A 117 6.73 -13.57 -5.70
C PHE A 117 6.33 -14.97 -5.25
N VAL A 118 6.05 -15.09 -3.96
CA VAL A 118 5.39 -16.25 -3.36
C VAL A 118 4.12 -15.77 -2.70
N PHE A 119 3.00 -16.42 -3.04
CA PHE A 119 1.74 -16.22 -2.35
C PHE A 119 1.30 -17.49 -1.61
N ASP A 120 1.00 -17.35 -0.34
CA ASP A 120 0.42 -18.39 0.50
C ASP A 120 -1.06 -18.08 0.72
N GLU A 121 -1.94 -18.89 0.13
CA GLU A 121 -3.40 -18.72 0.22
C GLU A 121 -3.95 -18.93 1.64
N LEU A 122 -3.30 -19.76 2.46
CA LEU A 122 -3.76 -20.04 3.82
C LEU A 122 -3.45 -18.88 4.75
N SER A 123 -2.21 -18.37 4.69
CA SER A 123 -1.80 -17.22 5.51
C SER A 123 -2.12 -15.87 4.88
N GLN A 124 -2.58 -15.86 3.63
CA GLN A 124 -2.83 -14.66 2.81
C GLN A 124 -1.59 -13.75 2.77
N LYS A 125 -0.39 -14.34 2.69
CA LYS A 125 0.87 -13.60 2.65
C LYS A 125 1.43 -13.58 1.24
N LEU A 126 1.79 -12.39 0.76
CA LEU A 126 2.51 -12.14 -0.48
C LEU A 126 3.92 -11.65 -0.14
N GLU A 127 4.93 -12.39 -0.56
CA GLU A 127 6.33 -11.99 -0.46
C GLU A 127 6.86 -11.66 -1.86
N LEU A 128 7.40 -10.46 -2.04
CA LEU A 128 7.99 -9.95 -3.29
C LEU A 128 9.49 -9.76 -3.08
N ARG A 129 10.31 -10.28 -3.98
CA ARG A 129 11.76 -10.05 -4.01
C ARG A 129 12.18 -9.58 -5.41
N SER A 130 12.82 -8.42 -5.47
CA SER A 130 13.29 -7.85 -6.73
C SER A 130 14.50 -8.62 -7.28
N SER A 131 14.57 -8.67 -8.60
CA SER A 131 15.75 -9.16 -9.35
C SER A 131 16.64 -8.03 -9.87
N GLN A 132 16.17 -6.78 -9.82
CA GLN A 132 16.85 -5.61 -10.38
C GLN A 132 17.27 -4.60 -9.31
N GLN A 133 16.62 -4.63 -8.16
CA GLN A 133 16.81 -3.71 -7.06
C GLN A 133 17.12 -4.51 -5.78
N ASP A 134 17.87 -3.89 -4.87
CA ASP A 134 18.10 -4.42 -3.52
C ASP A 134 16.87 -4.15 -2.64
N SER A 135 15.74 -4.76 -3.00
CA SER A 135 14.44 -4.54 -2.36
C SER A 135 13.64 -5.83 -2.17
N SER A 136 12.88 -5.86 -1.07
CA SER A 136 11.92 -6.93 -0.78
C SER A 136 10.75 -6.38 0.03
N SER A 137 9.59 -7.01 -0.06
CA SER A 137 8.44 -6.65 0.75
C SER A 137 7.58 -7.88 1.06
N GLU A 138 6.89 -7.85 2.19
CA GLU A 138 5.95 -8.89 2.57
C GLU A 138 4.64 -8.23 3.00
N TRP A 139 3.54 -8.70 2.46
CA TRP A 139 2.21 -8.11 2.64
C TRP A 139 1.24 -9.19 3.09
N ARG A 140 0.38 -8.85 4.04
CA ARG A 140 -0.89 -9.55 4.19
C ARG A 140 -1.86 -9.00 3.16
N VAL A 141 -2.41 -9.88 2.34
CA VAL A 141 -3.30 -9.53 1.23
C VAL A 141 -4.76 -9.72 1.66
N LYS A 142 -5.63 -8.80 1.25
CA LYS A 142 -7.07 -9.03 1.20
C LYS A 142 -7.53 -8.72 -0.22
N VAL A 143 -8.30 -9.62 -0.81
CA VAL A 143 -8.74 -9.51 -2.20
C VAL A 143 -10.26 -9.49 -2.24
N ASP A 144 -10.79 -8.49 -2.94
CA ASP A 144 -12.17 -8.41 -3.40
C ASP A 144 -12.18 -8.44 -4.95
N PRO A 145 -13.34 -8.63 -5.60
CA PRO A 145 -13.41 -8.68 -7.07
C PRO A 145 -12.80 -7.46 -7.76
N ASP A 146 -12.90 -6.26 -7.19
CA ASP A 146 -12.45 -5.01 -7.83
C ASP A 146 -11.18 -4.41 -7.21
N ALA A 147 -10.76 -4.90 -6.04
CA ALA A 147 -9.72 -4.26 -5.24
C ALA A 147 -8.87 -5.26 -4.46
N MET A 148 -7.63 -4.87 -4.23
CA MET A 148 -6.70 -5.57 -3.34
C MET A 148 -6.19 -4.61 -2.29
N LEU A 149 -6.11 -5.08 -1.05
CA LEU A 149 -5.42 -4.38 0.03
C LEU A 149 -4.12 -5.12 0.35
N LEU A 150 -3.00 -4.40 0.29
CA LEU A 150 -1.71 -4.84 0.80
C LEU A 150 -1.49 -4.19 2.17
N ILE A 151 -1.39 -5.00 3.20
CA ILE A 151 -1.12 -4.55 4.57
C ILE A 151 0.29 -5.01 4.92
N GLY A 152 1.19 -4.08 5.17
CA GLY A 152 2.60 -4.42 5.33
C GLY A 152 2.87 -5.27 6.57
N THR A 153 3.95 -6.06 6.51
CA THR A 153 4.41 -6.86 7.66
C THR A 153 5.77 -6.37 8.17
N GLU A 154 6.16 -6.88 9.33
CA GLU A 154 7.40 -6.44 9.99
C GLU A 154 8.67 -6.95 9.30
N LYS A 155 8.57 -8.08 8.55
CA LYS A 155 9.72 -8.81 7.99
C LYS A 155 10.69 -7.94 7.21
N TYR A 156 10.15 -7.03 6.40
CA TYR A 156 10.92 -6.06 5.59
C TYR A 156 10.59 -4.62 5.97
N GLN A 157 10.14 -4.40 7.21
CA GLN A 157 9.82 -3.09 7.78
C GLN A 157 8.78 -2.27 7.00
N ASN A 158 7.94 -2.93 6.20
CA ASN A 158 6.84 -2.29 5.48
C ASN A 158 5.53 -2.26 6.29
N ASN A 159 5.53 -2.75 7.54
CA ASN A 159 4.39 -2.73 8.48
C ASN A 159 3.70 -1.38 8.72
N PRO A 160 4.32 -0.20 8.54
CA PRO A 160 3.59 1.05 8.67
C PRO A 160 2.56 1.26 7.57
N TRP A 161 2.69 0.57 6.44
CA TRP A 161 1.96 0.85 5.20
C TRP A 161 0.72 -0.02 5.03
N GLN A 162 -0.33 0.61 4.49
CA GLN A 162 -1.45 -0.06 3.86
C GLN A 162 -1.70 0.56 2.49
N ILE A 163 -1.82 -0.27 1.46
CA ILE A 163 -1.95 0.17 0.08
C ILE A 163 -3.19 -0.46 -0.52
N LYS A 164 -4.09 0.36 -1.07
CA LYS A 164 -5.21 -0.09 -1.88
C LYS A 164 -4.80 -0.09 -3.35
N LEU A 165 -5.08 -1.21 -4.03
CA LEU A 165 -4.95 -1.38 -5.46
C LEU A 165 -6.32 -1.66 -6.07
N VAL A 166 -6.48 -1.28 -7.33
CA VAL A 166 -7.69 -1.51 -8.11
C VAL A 166 -7.38 -2.41 -9.30
N ARG A 167 -8.29 -3.34 -9.57
CA ARG A 167 -8.15 -4.31 -10.66
C ARG A 167 -8.32 -3.62 -12.01
N LYS A 168 -7.44 -3.91 -12.96
CA LYS A 168 -7.47 -3.40 -14.34
C LYS A 168 -6.95 -4.44 -15.34
N TYR A 169 -7.37 -4.30 -16.60
CA TYR A 169 -6.98 -5.20 -17.68
C TYR A 169 -5.78 -4.71 -18.51
N ALA A 170 -5.29 -3.49 -18.24
CA ALA A 170 -4.19 -2.89 -18.99
C ALA A 170 -3.34 -2.00 -18.09
N ILE A 171 -2.07 -1.81 -18.48
CA ILE A 171 -1.15 -0.84 -17.90
C ILE A 171 -1.70 0.59 -18.12
N PRO A 172 -1.56 1.53 -17.17
CA PRO A 172 -1.99 2.91 -17.38
C PRO A 172 -1.21 3.58 -18.52
N SER A 173 -1.92 4.30 -19.39
CA SER A 173 -1.30 5.21 -20.37
C SER A 173 -1.16 6.61 -19.76
N GLU A 174 -0.07 7.31 -20.07
CA GLU A 174 -0.05 8.77 -19.90
C GLU A 174 -1.11 9.34 -20.85
N SER A 175 -2.19 9.90 -20.33
CA SER A 175 -3.07 10.69 -21.17
C SER A 175 -2.27 11.91 -21.64
N SER A 176 -1.91 11.94 -22.91
CA SER A 176 -1.47 13.17 -23.57
C SER A 176 -2.62 14.17 -23.43
N GLY A 177 -2.50 15.10 -22.48
CA GLY A 177 -3.44 16.22 -22.39
C GLY A 177 -3.34 17.00 -23.69
N ASN A 178 -4.33 16.84 -24.56
CA ASN A 178 -4.65 17.77 -25.63
C ASN A 178 -5.65 18.80 -25.10
#